data_AF-A0A3C0ISL2-F1
#
_entry.id   AF-A0A3C0ISL2-F1
#
_cell.length_a   1.000
_cell.length_b   1.000
_cell.length_c   1.000
_cell.angle_alpha   90.00
_cell.angle_beta   90.00
_cell.angle_gamma   90.00
#
_symmetry.space_group_name_H-M   'P 1'
#
loop_
_entity.id
_entity.type
_entity.pdbx_description
1 polymer ?
#
loop_
_entity_poly.entity_id
_entity_poly.type
_entity_poly.pdbx_seq_one_letter_code
_entity_poly.pdbx_strand_id
1 'polypeptide(L)'
;AKTAEVVIMVLGEQGFQSGEARSTSSLQLPGVQQKLLEAVRRVNKNIVLVLMNGRPLAITWAQEHIPAIIEAWQPGIQSGNAIANILFGKSSPSGRLTISFPRNEGQIPVYYNHYSTGRPDAKDVVFWSHYADIPNTPLYPFGYGLTYTTFKYS
;
A
#
# COMPACT_ATOMS: atom_id res chain seq x y z
N ALA A 1 16.01 -15.01 8.12
CA ALA A 1 14.96 -14.30 8.88
C ALA A 1 15.19 -14.34 10.39
N LYS A 2 15.18 -15.52 11.03
CA LYS A 2 15.36 -15.66 12.49
C LYS A 2 16.65 -15.03 13.05
N THR A 3 17.73 -15.08 12.29
CA THR A 3 19.06 -14.59 12.69
C THR A 3 19.38 -13.20 12.15
N ALA A 4 18.51 -12.60 11.33
CA ALA A 4 18.75 -11.29 10.75
C ALA A 4 18.19 -10.20 11.65
N GLU A 5 18.91 -9.09 11.81
CA GLU A 5 18.46 -7.94 12.61
C GLU A 5 17.27 -7.22 11.95
N VAL A 6 17.32 -7.13 10.62
CA VAL A 6 16.28 -6.54 9.76
C VAL A 6 16.06 -7.45 8.56
N VAL A 7 14.81 -7.57 8.11
CA VAL A 7 14.47 -8.27 6.87
C VAL A 7 13.88 -7.27 5.88
N ILE A 8 14.52 -7.13 4.72
CA ILE A 8 13.96 -6.40 3.58
C ILE A 8 13.18 -7.40 2.72
N MET A 9 11.85 -7.29 2.74
CA MET A 9 10.94 -8.14 1.97
C MET A 9 10.54 -7.42 0.69
N VAL A 10 11.01 -7.88 -0.47
CA VAL A 10 10.62 -7.32 -1.77
C VAL A 10 9.50 -8.18 -2.35
N LEU A 11 8.29 -7.65 -2.39
CA LEU A 11 7.07 -8.34 -2.80
C LEU A 11 6.27 -7.49 -3.80
N GLY A 12 5.31 -8.08 -4.48
CA GLY A 12 4.42 -7.41 -5.42
C GLY A 12 4.16 -8.21 -6.68
N GLU A 13 3.97 -7.51 -7.78
CA GLU A 13 3.61 -8.06 -9.09
C GLU A 13 4.84 -8.27 -9.98
N GLN A 14 4.79 -9.31 -10.82
CA GLN A 14 5.65 -9.39 -11.98
C GLN A 14 5.24 -8.33 -13.01
N GLY A 15 6.20 -7.85 -13.81
CA GLY A 15 5.96 -6.83 -14.85
C GLY A 15 4.87 -7.20 -15.85
N PHE A 16 4.62 -8.50 -16.07
CA PHE A 16 3.57 -8.98 -16.97
C PHE A 16 2.17 -9.08 -16.35
N GLN A 17 1.99 -8.70 -15.09
CA GLN A 17 0.68 -8.67 -14.43
C GLN A 17 0.00 -7.30 -14.52
N SER A 18 0.69 -6.29 -15.04
CA SER A 18 0.17 -4.94 -15.27
C SER A 18 0.38 -4.54 -16.75
N GLY A 19 -0.48 -3.66 -17.27
CA GLY A 19 -0.50 -3.24 -18.68
C GLY A 19 -1.67 -3.81 -19.49
N GLU A 20 -1.54 -3.81 -20.82
CA GLU A 20 -2.59 -4.22 -21.77
C GLU A 20 -3.03 -5.67 -21.56
N ALA A 21 -4.35 -5.91 -21.63
CA ALA A 21 -4.99 -7.24 -21.51
C ALA A 21 -4.65 -8.02 -20.23
N ARG A 22 -4.27 -7.32 -19.15
CA ARG A 22 -3.84 -7.90 -17.87
C ARG A 22 -4.72 -7.44 -16.70
N SER A 23 -6.04 -7.45 -16.92
CA SER A 23 -7.01 -7.19 -15.86
C SER A 23 -6.89 -8.25 -14.76
N THR A 24 -7.00 -7.83 -13.50
CA THR A 24 -7.07 -8.72 -12.34
C THR A 24 -8.37 -8.48 -11.60
N SER A 25 -8.98 -9.54 -11.08
CA SER A 25 -10.17 -9.45 -10.20
C SER A 25 -9.81 -9.31 -8.72
N SER A 26 -8.54 -9.54 -8.36
CA SER A 26 -8.07 -9.41 -6.99
C SER A 26 -6.86 -8.48 -6.92
N LEU A 27 -6.85 -7.63 -5.91
CA LEU A 27 -5.75 -6.70 -5.62
C LEU A 27 -4.83 -7.20 -4.50
N GLN A 28 -5.00 -8.44 -4.05
CA GLN A 28 -4.15 -9.06 -3.04
C GLN A 28 -2.74 -9.32 -3.59
N LEU A 29 -1.76 -9.50 -2.70
CA LEU A 29 -0.41 -9.93 -3.10
C LEU A 29 -0.48 -11.28 -3.85
N PRO A 30 0.16 -11.41 -5.03
CA PRO A 30 -0.05 -12.56 -5.88
C PRO A 30 0.59 -13.84 -5.34
N GLY A 31 -0.05 -14.98 -5.62
CA GLY A 31 0.46 -16.30 -5.27
C GLY A 31 0.54 -16.51 -3.75
N VAL A 32 1.71 -16.90 -3.27
CA VAL A 32 1.95 -17.24 -1.85
C VAL A 32 2.62 -16.10 -1.07
N GLN A 33 2.75 -14.92 -1.67
CA GLN A 33 3.54 -13.81 -1.10
C GLN A 33 2.97 -13.31 0.23
N GLN A 34 1.64 -13.26 0.38
CA GLN A 34 1.01 -12.94 1.67
C GLN A 34 1.38 -13.96 2.76
N LYS A 35 1.30 -15.26 2.44
CA LYS A 35 1.68 -16.34 3.38
C LYS A 35 3.16 -16.27 3.76
N LEU A 36 4.02 -15.92 2.80
CA LEU A 36 5.44 -15.70 3.05
C LEU A 36 5.66 -14.52 4.01
N LEU A 37 5.02 -13.38 3.75
CA LEU A 37 5.12 -12.20 4.59
C LEU A 37 4.68 -12.50 6.04
N GLU A 38 3.55 -13.17 6.21
CA GLU A 38 3.06 -13.62 7.52
C GLU A 38 4.02 -14.59 8.22
N ALA A 39 4.57 -15.56 7.50
CA ALA A 39 5.50 -16.53 8.05
C ALA A 39 6.80 -15.87 8.51
N VAL A 40 7.33 -14.92 7.73
CA VAL A 40 8.51 -14.13 8.12
C VAL A 40 8.18 -13.22 9.30
N ARG A 41 7.00 -12.57 9.30
CA ARG A 41 6.55 -11.68 10.38
C ARG A 41 6.36 -12.38 11.73
N ARG A 42 6.06 -13.68 11.71
CA ARG A 42 6.00 -14.52 12.92
C ARG A 42 7.37 -14.72 13.56
N VAL A 43 8.44 -14.77 12.78
CA VAL A 43 9.79 -15.05 13.28
C VAL A 43 10.69 -13.81 13.36
N ASN A 44 10.30 -12.71 12.74
CA ASN A 44 11.01 -11.44 12.78
C ASN A 44 10.02 -10.26 12.68
N LYS A 45 10.05 -9.34 13.65
CA LYS A 45 9.15 -8.16 13.66
C LYS A 45 9.74 -6.96 12.91
N ASN A 46 11.04 -6.96 12.65
CA ASN A 46 11.80 -5.87 12.02
C ASN A 46 11.82 -6.06 10.50
N ILE A 47 10.65 -5.88 9.88
CA ILE A 47 10.48 -6.04 8.43
C ILE A 47 10.31 -4.68 7.77
N VAL A 48 11.06 -4.45 6.69
CA VAL A 48 10.76 -3.39 5.72
C VAL A 48 10.19 -4.05 4.48
N LEU A 49 8.92 -3.78 4.17
CA LEU A 49 8.28 -4.27 2.95
C LEU A 49 8.54 -3.27 1.81
N VAL A 50 9.17 -3.73 0.73
CA VAL A 50 9.31 -2.97 -0.51
C VAL A 50 8.33 -3.57 -1.51
N LEU A 51 7.35 -2.77 -1.93
CA LEU A 51 6.33 -3.15 -2.87
C LEU A 51 6.73 -2.75 -4.30
N MET A 52 6.58 -3.70 -5.22
CA MET A 52 6.78 -3.49 -6.64
C MET A 52 5.54 -3.91 -7.43
N ASN A 53 4.76 -2.94 -7.90
CA ASN A 53 3.47 -3.20 -8.57
C ASN A 53 3.19 -2.15 -9.65
N GLY A 54 2.28 -2.45 -10.57
CA GLY A 54 1.84 -1.53 -11.62
C GLY A 54 0.48 -0.89 -11.36
N ARG A 55 -0.17 -1.24 -10.23
CA ARG A 55 -1.47 -0.73 -9.78
C ARG A 55 -1.54 -0.69 -8.25
N PRO A 56 -2.53 -0.03 -7.64
CA PRO A 56 -2.78 -0.16 -6.21
C PRO A 56 -3.08 -1.61 -5.81
N LEU A 57 -2.47 -2.05 -4.71
CA LEU A 57 -2.74 -3.35 -4.09
C LEU A 57 -3.50 -3.17 -2.78
N ALA A 58 -4.35 -4.15 -2.44
CA ALA A 58 -5.06 -4.22 -1.18
C ALA A 58 -4.14 -4.83 -0.10
N ILE A 59 -3.43 -3.97 0.62
CA ILE A 59 -2.38 -4.38 1.58
C ILE A 59 -2.75 -4.12 3.05
N THR A 60 -4.04 -4.17 3.38
CA THR A 60 -4.58 -3.85 4.71
C THR A 60 -3.86 -4.62 5.83
N TRP A 61 -3.62 -5.92 5.64
CA TRP A 61 -2.89 -6.73 6.61
C TRP A 61 -1.46 -6.21 6.82
N ALA A 62 -0.75 -5.85 5.74
CA ALA A 62 0.62 -5.36 5.84
C ALA A 62 0.68 -4.02 6.57
N GLN A 63 -0.27 -3.11 6.31
CA GLN A 63 -0.36 -1.82 7.02
C GLN A 63 -0.52 -2.00 8.54
N GLU A 64 -1.25 -3.02 8.98
CA GLU A 64 -1.46 -3.29 10.41
C GLU A 64 -0.28 -4.01 11.08
N HIS A 65 0.47 -4.81 10.32
CA HIS A 65 1.43 -5.76 10.91
C HIS A 65 2.89 -5.42 10.62
N ILE A 66 3.19 -4.67 9.55
CA ILE A 66 4.56 -4.37 9.10
C ILE A 66 4.93 -2.94 9.49
N PRO A 67 6.10 -2.73 10.14
CA PRO A 67 6.45 -1.42 10.68
C PRO A 67 6.82 -0.38 9.61
N ALA A 68 7.29 -0.81 8.44
CA ALA A 68 7.65 0.08 7.35
C ALA A 68 7.30 -0.52 5.99
N ILE A 69 6.66 0.28 5.15
CA ILE A 69 6.29 -0.08 3.78
C ILE A 69 6.80 1.01 2.83
N ILE A 70 7.54 0.61 1.81
CA ILE A 70 7.99 1.46 0.71
C ILE A 70 7.27 0.99 -0.55
N GLU A 71 6.43 1.85 -1.11
CA GLU A 71 5.89 1.67 -2.46
C GLU A 71 6.93 2.15 -3.48
N ALA A 72 7.52 1.22 -4.23
CA ALA A 72 8.56 1.50 -5.22
C ALA A 72 8.04 1.50 -6.66
N TRP A 73 6.83 0.99 -6.89
CA TRP A 73 6.25 0.75 -8.21
C TRP A 73 7.20 -0.11 -9.08
N GLN A 74 7.44 0.30 -10.32
CA GLN A 74 8.41 -0.33 -11.23
C GLN A 74 9.41 0.75 -11.71
N PRO A 75 10.45 1.08 -10.91
CA PRO A 75 11.29 2.26 -11.11
C PRO A 75 12.32 2.15 -12.26
N GLY A 76 12.24 1.09 -13.07
CA GLY A 76 13.09 0.90 -14.25
C GLY A 76 14.52 0.43 -13.93
N ILE A 77 15.47 0.78 -14.78
CA ILE A 77 16.82 0.20 -14.79
C ILE A 77 17.59 0.45 -13.48
N GLN A 78 17.37 1.61 -12.84
CA GLN A 78 18.06 2.00 -11.61
C GLN A 78 17.30 1.61 -10.34
N SER A 79 16.35 0.67 -10.42
CA SER A 79 15.48 0.28 -9.30
C SER A 79 16.24 -0.02 -8.01
N GLY A 80 17.26 -0.88 -8.06
CA GLY A 80 18.04 -1.26 -6.89
C GLY A 80 18.76 -0.08 -6.25
N ASN A 81 19.38 0.79 -7.06
CA ASN A 81 20.10 1.97 -6.57
C ASN A 81 19.14 2.99 -5.94
N ALA A 82 18.01 3.25 -6.59
CA ALA A 82 17.01 4.19 -6.08
C ALA A 82 16.41 3.71 -4.75
N ILE A 83 16.00 2.43 -4.67
CA ILE A 83 15.44 1.83 -3.45
C ILE A 83 16.48 1.83 -2.33
N ALA A 84 17.74 1.45 -2.61
CA ALA A 84 18.80 1.46 -1.62
C ALA A 84 19.07 2.88 -1.07
N ASN A 85 19.08 3.90 -1.93
CA ASN A 85 19.27 5.28 -1.49
C ASN A 85 18.18 5.74 -0.51
N ILE A 86 16.94 5.32 -0.70
CA ILE A 86 15.84 5.57 0.23
C ILE A 86 16.05 4.79 1.53
N LEU A 87 16.29 3.47 1.46
CA LEU A 87 16.46 2.60 2.63
C LEU A 87 17.60 3.04 3.55
N PHE A 88 18.71 3.51 2.98
CA PHE A 88 19.87 3.98 3.73
C PHE A 88 19.84 5.49 4.04
N GLY A 89 18.75 6.20 3.72
CA GLY A 89 18.61 7.62 4.02
C GLY A 89 19.53 8.55 3.21
N LYS A 90 20.15 8.06 2.13
CA LYS A 90 20.89 8.91 1.17
C LYS A 90 19.97 9.88 0.43
N SER A 91 18.69 9.51 0.30
CA SER A 91 17.61 10.38 -0.14
C SER A 91 16.39 10.17 0.75
N SER A 92 15.62 11.21 0.99
CA SER A 92 14.37 11.12 1.74
C SER A 92 13.22 10.79 0.78
N PRO A 93 12.29 9.88 1.14
CA PRO A 93 11.10 9.65 0.35
C PRO A 93 10.26 10.94 0.28
N SER A 94 9.91 11.31 -0.94
CA SER A 94 9.15 12.52 -1.28
C SER A 94 7.92 12.24 -2.15
N GLY A 95 7.75 10.99 -2.61
CA GLY A 95 6.61 10.57 -3.41
C GLY A 95 5.29 10.69 -2.65
N ARG A 96 4.24 11.08 -3.37
CA ARG A 96 2.86 11.16 -2.89
C ARG A 96 1.96 10.39 -3.83
N LEU A 97 1.01 9.64 -3.28
CA LEU A 97 0.10 8.81 -4.08
C LEU A 97 -0.78 9.67 -4.99
N THR A 98 -0.80 9.33 -6.28
CA THR A 98 -1.68 9.97 -7.27
C THR A 98 -2.97 9.19 -7.50
N ILE A 99 -3.13 8.06 -6.82
CA ILE A 99 -4.29 7.18 -6.85
C ILE A 99 -4.56 6.65 -5.44
N SER A 100 -5.83 6.47 -5.08
CA SER A 100 -6.19 5.91 -3.77
C SER A 100 -5.91 4.40 -3.74
N PHE A 101 -5.40 3.91 -2.62
CA PHE A 101 -5.23 2.46 -2.40
C PHE A 101 -6.47 1.92 -1.69
N PRO A 102 -7.22 0.99 -2.31
CA PRO A 102 -8.41 0.44 -1.68
C PRO A 102 -8.04 -0.52 -0.54
N ARG A 103 -8.97 -0.72 0.39
CA ARG A 103 -8.83 -1.71 1.48
C ARG A 103 -9.00 -3.14 0.98
N ASN A 104 -9.84 -3.32 -0.03
CA ASN A 104 -10.07 -4.55 -0.78
C ASN A 104 -10.62 -4.22 -2.18
N GLU A 105 -10.66 -5.20 -3.07
CA GLU A 105 -11.19 -5.08 -4.42
C GLU A 105 -12.68 -4.67 -4.48
N GLY A 106 -13.48 -5.00 -3.46
CA GLY A 106 -14.90 -4.64 -3.37
C GLY A 106 -15.16 -3.15 -3.14
N GLN A 107 -14.14 -2.39 -2.73
CA GLN A 107 -14.22 -0.94 -2.57
C GLN A 107 -14.06 -0.18 -3.90
N ILE A 108 -13.71 -0.85 -5.00
CA ILE A 108 -13.48 -0.19 -6.28
C ILE A 108 -14.83 0.20 -6.91
N PRO A 109 -14.99 1.46 -7.38
CA PRO A 109 -14.01 2.55 -7.36
C PRO A 109 -14.00 3.35 -6.05
N VAL A 110 -12.79 3.64 -5.53
CA VAL A 110 -12.56 4.59 -4.43
C VAL A 110 -11.61 5.70 -4.89
N TYR A 111 -12.02 6.95 -4.72
CA TYR A 111 -11.26 8.12 -5.15
C TYR A 111 -11.61 9.34 -4.30
N TYR A 112 -10.66 10.29 -4.19
CA TYR A 112 -10.73 11.38 -3.22
C TYR A 112 -11.79 12.44 -3.55
N ASN A 113 -12.04 12.68 -4.84
CA ASN A 113 -12.98 13.68 -5.36
C ASN A 113 -14.34 13.08 -5.69
N HIS A 114 -14.87 12.24 -4.78
CA HIS A 114 -16.20 11.66 -4.90
C HIS A 114 -17.29 12.66 -4.51
N TYR A 115 -18.50 12.45 -5.01
CA TYR A 115 -19.67 13.23 -4.60
C TYR A 115 -20.09 12.90 -3.17
N SER A 116 -20.63 13.88 -2.44
CA SER A 116 -21.10 13.72 -1.06
C SER A 116 -22.28 12.73 -0.92
N THR A 117 -23.00 12.43 -2.01
CA THR A 117 -24.27 11.66 -2.01
C THR A 117 -25.40 12.39 -1.29
N GLY A 118 -26.61 11.81 -1.27
CA GLY A 118 -27.74 12.37 -0.50
C GLY A 118 -27.70 12.05 1.00
N ARG A 119 -26.83 11.13 1.43
CA ARG A 119 -26.69 10.70 2.84
C ARG A 119 -25.21 10.45 3.18
N PRO A 120 -24.37 11.51 3.17
CA PRO A 120 -22.98 11.42 3.62
C PRO A 120 -22.89 11.11 5.11
N ASP A 121 -21.69 10.70 5.51
CA ASP A 121 -21.19 10.59 6.89
C ASP A 121 -21.93 9.61 7.79
N ALA A 122 -21.23 9.17 8.84
CA ALA A 122 -21.80 8.29 9.82
C ALA A 122 -22.99 8.98 10.51
N LYS A 123 -24.09 8.24 10.63
CA LYS A 123 -25.31 8.69 11.32
C LYS A 123 -25.62 7.69 12.44
N ASP A 124 -26.43 8.13 13.40
CA ASP A 124 -26.96 7.26 14.47
C ASP A 124 -27.94 6.18 13.97
N VAL A 125 -28.11 6.07 12.64
CA VAL A 125 -28.96 5.09 11.96
C VAL A 125 -28.17 4.45 10.83
N VAL A 126 -28.51 3.21 10.47
CA VAL A 126 -27.85 2.47 9.38
C VAL A 126 -28.11 3.04 7.98
N PHE A 127 -28.97 4.03 7.83
CA PHE A 127 -29.39 4.57 6.54
C PHE A 127 -28.50 5.70 6.03
N TRP A 128 -27.21 5.42 5.80
CA TRP A 128 -26.24 6.33 5.19
C TRP A 128 -25.34 5.59 4.19
N SER A 129 -24.61 6.32 3.34
CA SER A 129 -23.75 5.70 2.33
C SER A 129 -22.52 5.08 2.99
N HIS A 130 -22.51 3.75 3.17
CA HIS A 130 -21.38 3.04 3.77
C HIS A 130 -21.33 1.55 3.42
N TYR A 131 -20.16 0.96 3.65
CA TYR A 131 -19.98 -0.49 3.73
C TYR A 131 -20.19 -0.96 5.17
N ALA A 132 -20.75 -2.16 5.36
CA ALA A 132 -21.00 -2.73 6.68
C ALA A 132 -19.74 -3.34 7.33
N ASP A 133 -18.73 -3.65 6.53
CA ASP A 133 -17.56 -4.47 6.88
C ASP A 133 -16.22 -3.72 6.76
N ILE A 134 -16.20 -2.56 6.10
CA ILE A 134 -15.01 -1.73 5.95
C ILE A 134 -15.32 -0.24 6.08
N PRO A 135 -14.34 0.60 6.47
CA PRO A 135 -14.47 2.05 6.33
C PRO A 135 -14.60 2.48 4.87
N ASN A 136 -15.37 3.53 4.60
CA ASN A 136 -15.46 4.15 3.28
C ASN A 136 -14.14 4.78 2.82
N THR A 137 -13.26 5.14 3.74
CA THR A 137 -11.95 5.71 3.42
C THR A 137 -11.05 4.68 2.75
N PRO A 138 -10.20 5.09 1.79
CA PRO A 138 -9.17 4.20 1.25
C PRO A 138 -8.17 3.82 2.35
N LEU A 139 -7.40 2.76 2.10
CA LEU A 139 -6.27 2.39 2.96
C LEU A 139 -5.22 3.52 2.97
N TYR A 140 -4.91 4.05 1.79
CA TYR A 140 -4.13 5.28 1.64
C TYR A 140 -4.84 6.24 0.68
N PRO A 141 -5.10 7.50 1.10
CA PRO A 141 -5.77 8.47 0.25
C PRO A 141 -4.83 9.07 -0.81
N PHE A 142 -5.43 9.71 -1.81
CA PHE A 142 -4.70 10.59 -2.73
C PHE A 142 -3.86 11.62 -1.96
N GLY A 143 -2.65 11.91 -2.43
CA GLY A 143 -1.70 12.84 -1.80
C GLY A 143 -0.98 12.26 -0.58
N TYR A 144 -1.29 11.04 -0.14
CA TYR A 144 -0.60 10.42 0.99
C TYR A 144 0.85 10.05 0.65
N GLY A 145 1.74 10.22 1.63
CA GLY A 145 3.13 9.80 1.57
C GLY A 145 3.85 10.24 2.83
N LEU A 146 4.83 9.47 3.28
CA LEU A 146 5.64 9.81 4.44
C LEU A 146 7.02 10.27 4.00
N THR A 147 7.75 10.89 4.92
CA THR A 147 9.11 11.38 4.72
C THR A 147 9.89 11.23 6.02
N TYR A 148 11.22 11.30 5.98
CA TYR A 148 12.05 11.08 7.17
C TYR A 148 12.12 12.27 8.13
N THR A 149 11.55 13.42 7.74
CA THR A 149 11.48 14.63 8.56
C THR A 149 10.04 15.02 8.85
N THR A 150 9.84 16.05 9.65
CA THR A 150 8.53 16.61 9.98
C THR A 150 8.37 17.99 9.34
N PHE A 151 7.15 18.30 8.92
CA PHE A 151 6.78 19.59 8.34
C PHE A 151 5.66 20.22 9.17
N LYS A 152 5.62 21.55 9.20
CA LYS A 152 4.51 22.35 9.70
C LYS A 152 4.14 23.38 8.64
N TYR A 153 2.85 23.56 8.39
CA TYR A 153 2.32 24.54 7.45
C TYR A 153 1.73 25.73 8.22
N SER A 154 1.79 26.92 7.64
CA SER A 154 1.25 28.19 8.16
C SER A 154 0.10 28.69 7.31
#